data_AF-A0A4Y2CEP9-F1
#
_entry.id   AF-A0A4Y2CEP9-F1
#
_cell.length_a   1.000
_cell.length_b   1.000
_cell.length_c   1.000
_cell.angle_alpha   90.00
_cell.angle_beta   90.00
_cell.angle_gamma   90.00
#
_symmetry.space_group_name_H-M   'P 1'
#
loop_
_entity.id
_entity.type
_entity.pdbx_description
1 polymer ?
#
loop_
_entity_poly.entity_id
_entity_poly.type
_entity_poly.pdbx_seq_one_letter_code
_entity_poly.pdbx_strand_id
1 'polypeptide(L)'
;MSAHGVIGNDFILMDDNARPHRAVVVEDYLEGHGLERMEWPAQSPDLNPIENLLDYLVRQVAALSPPPRLLDELEQGLLRVWSSLPI
;
A
#
# COMPACT_ATOMS: atom_id res chain seq x y z
N MET A 1 -6.49 20.25 7.22
CA MET A 1 -7.53 19.53 6.46
C MET A 1 -7.61 18.14 7.07
N SER A 2 -8.79 17.73 7.56
CA SER A 2 -8.97 16.38 8.13
C SER A 2 -9.05 15.35 6.99
N ALA A 3 -8.42 14.19 7.16
CA ALA A 3 -8.37 13.14 6.14
C ALA A 3 -9.78 12.61 5.74
N HIS A 4 -10.75 12.78 6.64
CA HIS A 4 -12.16 12.45 6.45
C HIS A 4 -12.80 13.10 5.21
N GLY A 5 -12.36 14.30 4.83
CA GLY A 5 -12.94 15.02 3.70
C GLY A 5 -12.60 14.44 2.32
N VAL A 6 -11.57 13.58 2.22
CA VAL A 6 -11.06 13.06 0.94
C VAL A 6 -11.35 11.57 0.75
N ILE A 7 -11.36 10.78 1.84
CA ILE A 7 -11.39 9.31 1.78
C ILE A 7 -12.75 8.72 2.23
N GLY A 8 -13.64 9.56 2.77
CA GLY A 8 -14.93 9.15 3.31
C GLY A 8 -14.89 9.00 4.83
N ASN A 9 -16.07 9.12 5.46
CA ASN A 9 -16.19 9.13 6.92
C ASN A 9 -15.92 7.76 7.58
N ASP A 10 -16.02 6.66 6.83
CA ASP A 10 -15.88 5.30 7.36
C ASP A 10 -14.54 4.66 6.93
N PHE A 11 -13.53 5.48 6.63
CA PHE A 11 -12.22 4.99 6.24
C PHE A 11 -11.45 4.45 7.44
N ILE A 12 -10.99 3.19 7.32
CA ILE A 12 -10.09 2.56 8.28
C ILE A 12 -8.77 2.25 7.56
N LEU A 13 -7.68 2.80 8.08
CA LEU A 13 -6.33 2.52 7.60
C LEU A 13 -5.95 1.08 7.94
N MET A 14 -5.42 0.33 6.98
CA MET A 14 -4.81 -0.97 7.21
C MET A 14 -3.31 -0.89 6.86
N ASP A 15 -2.47 -1.41 7.75
CA ASP A 15 -1.02 -1.54 7.57
C ASP A 15 -0.55 -2.94 8.03
N ASP A 16 0.73 -3.24 7.78
CA ASP A 16 1.37 -4.53 8.08
C ASP A 16 1.93 -4.64 9.51
N ASN A 17 1.67 -3.65 10.37
CA ASN A 17 2.22 -3.55 11.71
C ASN A 17 3.77 -3.51 11.76
N ALA A 18 4.45 -3.09 10.70
CA ALA A 18 5.90 -2.91 10.71
C ALA A 18 6.32 -1.83 11.74
N ARG A 19 7.52 -1.96 12.30
CA ARG A 19 8.03 -1.05 13.35
C ARG A 19 7.91 0.44 13.01
N PRO A 20 8.18 0.91 11.77
CA PRO A 20 7.98 2.32 11.42
C PRO A 20 6.53 2.78 11.53
N HIS A 21 5.55 1.91 11.23
CA HIS A 21 4.11 2.23 11.31
C HIS A 21 3.59 2.31 12.76
N ARG A 22 4.36 1.77 13.72
CA ARG A 22 4.10 1.85 15.16
C ARG A 22 4.97 2.87 15.89
N ALA A 23 5.70 3.71 15.16
CA ALA A 23 6.43 4.80 15.78
C ALA A 23 5.46 5.83 16.37
N VAL A 24 5.79 6.41 17.52
CA VAL A 24 4.95 7.41 18.21
C VAL A 24 4.53 8.55 17.29
N VAL A 25 5.44 9.04 16.45
CA VAL A 25 5.16 10.11 15.48
C VAL A 25 4.07 9.72 14.47
N VAL A 26 3.94 8.44 14.12
CA VAL A 26 2.89 7.94 13.24
C VAL A 26 1.57 7.86 14.00
N GLU A 27 1.58 7.33 15.22
CA GLU A 27 0.38 7.27 16.08
C GLU A 27 -0.20 8.67 16.32
N ASP A 28 0.63 9.63 16.72
CA ASP A 28 0.24 11.03 16.94
C ASP A 28 -0.37 11.65 15.67
N TYR A 29 0.18 11.30 14.50
CA TYR A 29 -0.35 11.77 13.22
C TYR A 29 -1.74 11.19 12.93
N LEU A 30 -1.93 9.88 13.11
CA LEU A 30 -3.21 9.22 12.87
C LEU A 30 -4.28 9.78 13.80
N GLU A 31 -3.99 9.90 15.11
CA GLU A 31 -4.90 10.47 16.09
C GLU A 31 -5.24 11.94 15.76
N GLY A 32 -4.24 12.75 15.43
CA GLY A 32 -4.43 14.16 15.08
C GLY A 32 -5.24 14.40 13.81
N HIS A 33 -5.34 13.40 12.92
CA HIS A 33 -6.17 13.45 11.71
C HIS A 33 -7.46 12.62 11.83
N GLY A 34 -7.68 11.98 12.99
CA GLY A 34 -8.79 11.07 13.29
C GLY A 34 -8.85 9.85 12.37
N LEU A 35 -7.69 9.39 11.89
CA LEU A 35 -7.60 8.19 11.08
C LEU A 35 -7.66 6.96 12.00
N GLU A 36 -8.75 6.20 11.91
CA GLU A 36 -8.82 4.90 12.57
C GLU A 36 -7.90 3.90 11.84
N ARG A 37 -7.22 3.06 12.61
CA ARG A 37 -6.38 1.98 12.07
C ARG A 37 -6.95 0.63 12.49
N MET A 38 -7.02 -0.28 11.54
CA MET A 38 -7.37 -1.68 11.76
C MET A 38 -6.31 -2.37 12.63
N GLU A 39 -6.75 -3.05 13.68
CA GLU A 39 -5.87 -3.94 14.42
C GLU A 39 -5.54 -5.17 13.56
N TRP A 40 -4.24 -5.43 13.39
CA TRP A 40 -3.74 -6.48 12.50
C TRP A 40 -2.67 -7.33 13.21
N PRO A 41 -2.75 -8.68 13.11
CA PRO A 41 -1.73 -9.54 13.70
C PRO A 41 -0.35 -9.28 13.09
N ALA A 42 0.65 -9.12 13.94
CA ALA A 42 2.03 -8.95 13.49
C ALA A 42 2.51 -10.20 12.74
N GLN A 43 3.32 -10.01 11.70
CA GLN A 43 3.96 -11.09 10.94
C GLN A 43 2.97 -12.03 10.24
N SER A 44 1.84 -11.51 9.76
CA SER A 44 0.87 -12.24 8.92
C SER A 44 0.88 -11.73 7.47
N PRO A 45 1.97 -11.98 6.71
CA PRO A 45 2.10 -11.53 5.32
C PRO A 45 1.12 -12.24 4.39
N ASP A 46 0.71 -13.47 4.73
CA ASP A 46 -0.28 -14.26 4.01
C ASP A 46 -1.66 -13.59 4.01
N LEU A 47 -2.00 -12.93 5.11
CA LEU A 47 -3.25 -12.21 5.25
C LEU A 47 -3.19 -10.80 4.67
N ASN A 48 -2.00 -10.20 4.51
CA ASN A 48 -1.85 -8.79 4.15
C ASN A 48 -2.24 -8.55 2.67
N PRO A 49 -3.34 -7.83 2.37
CA PRO A 49 -3.73 -7.53 1.00
C PRO A 49 -2.67 -6.75 0.22
N ILE A 50 -1.86 -5.92 0.90
CA ILE A 50 -0.79 -5.13 0.26
C ILE A 50 0.29 -6.07 -0.28
N GLU A 51 0.73 -7.06 0.50
CA GLU A 51 1.74 -8.04 0.06
C GLU A 51 1.25 -8.87 -1.14
N ASN A 52 0.00 -9.31 -1.11
CA ASN A 52 -0.61 -10.05 -2.21
C ASN A 52 -0.68 -9.22 -3.50
N LEU A 53 -1.04 -7.93 -3.39
CA LEU A 53 -1.05 -7.02 -4.54
C LEU A 53 0.37 -6.72 -5.04
N LEU A 54 1.34 -6.53 -4.15
CA LEU A 54 2.74 -6.30 -4.51
C LEU A 54 3.33 -7.51 -5.27
N ASP A 55 3.10 -8.74 -4.80
CA ASP A 55 3.53 -9.96 -5.50
C ASP A 55 2.92 -10.03 -6.92
N TYR A 56 1.61 -9.75 -7.04
CA TYR A 56 0.95 -9.69 -8.35
C TYR A 56 1.63 -8.66 -9.27
N LEU A 57 1.82 -7.42 -8.80
CA LEU A 57 2.41 -6.34 -9.59
C LEU A 57 3.83 -6.70 -10.05
N VAL A 58 4.67 -7.21 -9.15
CA VAL A 58 6.06 -7.62 -9.46
C VAL A 58 6.07 -8.70 -10.55
N ARG A 59 5.19 -9.70 -10.46
CA ARG A 59 5.09 -10.76 -11.48
C ARG A 59 4.67 -10.22 -12.84
N GLN A 60 3.68 -9.32 -12.88
CA GLN A 60 3.23 -8.72 -14.14
C GLN A 60 4.30 -7.84 -14.77
N VAL A 61 5.01 -7.05 -13.97
CA VAL A 61 6.11 -6.21 -14.45
C VAL A 61 7.29 -7.04 -14.95
N ALA A 62 7.63 -8.13 -14.25
CA ALA A 62 8.68 -9.06 -14.68
C ALA A 62 8.32 -9.80 -15.99
N ALA A 63 7.02 -9.98 -16.27
CA ALA A 63 6.53 -10.61 -17.50
C ALA A 63 6.47 -9.65 -18.71
N LEU A 64 6.76 -8.36 -18.53
CA LEU A 64 6.84 -7.41 -19.64
C LEU A 64 7.97 -7.79 -20.61
N SER A 65 7.77 -7.46 -21.89
CA SER A 65 8.75 -7.75 -22.95
C SER A 65 9.12 -6.47 -23.72
N PRO A 66 10.38 -6.00 -23.63
CA PRO A 66 11.44 -6.52 -22.76
C PRO A 66 11.14 -6.25 -21.27
N PRO A 67 11.72 -7.04 -20.33
CA PRO A 67 11.61 -6.74 -18.91
C PRO A 67 12.37 -5.43 -18.59
N PRO A 68 11.91 -4.63 -17.61
CA PRO A 68 12.58 -3.40 -17.21
C PRO A 68 14.01 -3.66 -16.73
N ARG A 69 14.93 -2.79 -17.13
CA ARG A 69 16.36 -2.83 -16.75
C ARG A 69 16.82 -1.55 -16.08
N LEU A 70 16.08 -0.46 -16.28
CA LEU A 70 16.32 0.85 -15.69
C LEU A 70 15.19 1.24 -14.74
N LEU A 71 15.47 2.19 -13.84
CA LEU A 71 14.50 2.68 -12.88
C LEU A 71 13.26 3.27 -13.57
N ASP A 72 13.48 4.10 -14.60
CA ASP A 72 12.39 4.73 -15.35
C ASP A 72 11.49 3.69 -16.07
N GLU A 73 12.09 2.61 -16.58
CA GLU A 73 11.35 1.51 -17.21
C GLU A 73 10.54 0.73 -16.17
N LEU A 74 11.09 0.56 -14.96
CA LEU A 74 10.41 -0.10 -13.85
C LEU A 74 9.21 0.72 -13.38
N GLU A 75 9.39 2.03 -13.21
CA GLU A 75 8.33 2.97 -12.82
C GLU A 75 7.19 2.97 -13.85
N GLN A 76 7.52 3.11 -15.14
CA GLN A 76 6.54 3.05 -16.22
C GLN A 76 5.83 1.70 -16.29
N GLY A 77 6.57 0.61 -16.09
CA GLY A 77 6.02 -0.75 -16.02
C GLY A 77 5.01 -0.91 -14.88
N LEU A 78 5.35 -0.44 -13.68
CA LEU A 78 4.48 -0.46 -12.50
C LEU A 78 3.21 0.35 -12.73
N LEU A 79 3.32 1.59 -13.22
CA LEU A 79 2.16 2.44 -13.52
C LEU A 79 1.23 1.81 -14.56
N ARG A 80 1.81 1.16 -15.58
CA ARG A 80 1.05 0.47 -16.62
C ARG A 80 0.27 -0.72 -16.05
N VAL A 81 0.94 -1.58 -15.30
CA VAL A 81 0.30 -2.77 -14.69
C VAL A 81 -0.78 -2.32 -13.70
N TRP A 82 -0.46 -1.35 -12.84
CA TRP A 82 -1.41 -0.79 -11.88
C TRP A 82 -2.70 -0.29 -12.56
N SER A 83 -2.55 0.44 -13.66
CA SER A 83 -3.69 0.97 -14.44
C SER A 83 -4.53 -0.12 -15.12
N SER A 84 -4.04 -1.36 -15.18
CA SER A 84 -4.72 -2.50 -15.79
C SER A 84 -5.36 -3.45 -14.77
N LEU A 85 -5.26 -3.14 -13.47
CA LEU A 85 -5.92 -3.94 -12.44
C LEU A 85 -7.43 -4.00 -12.70
N PRO A 86 -8.07 -5.17 -12.57
CA PRO A 86 -9.52 -5.28 -12.63
C PRO A 86 -10.10 -4.77 -11.30
N ILE A 87 -10.51 -3.50 -11.29
CA ILE A 87 -11.14 -2.83 -10.13
C ILE A 87 -12.67 -2.85 -10.31
#